data_AF-A0A1C5BSI6-F1
#
_entry.id   AF-A0A1C5BSI6-F1
#
_cell.length_a   1.000
_cell.length_b   1.000
_cell.length_c   1.000
_cell.angle_alpha   90.00
_cell.angle_beta   90.00
_cell.angle_gamma   90.00
#
_symmetry.space_group_name_H-M   'P 1'
#
loop_
_entity.id
_entity.type
_entity.pdbx_description
1 polymer ?
#
loop_
_entity_poly.entity_id
_entity_poly.type
_entity_poly.pdbx_seq_one_letter_code
_entity_poly.pdbx_strand_id
1 'polypeptide(L)'
;MVRALTDAGIGCSVLMAPVIPFLGDRPEQLRATVAAVAEAGAASVTPLVLHLRPGAREWYMHWLGQHHPHLVERYERMYAGGAYAPTWYQRRITRQVHELADEFGIGPAHRGAARRIAQAPPVPAAAPEPGPTQLTLL
;
A
#
# COMPACT_ATOMS: atom_id res chain seq x y z
N MET A 1 2.83 9.75 -8.24
CA MET A 1 1.76 8.87 -8.78
C MET A 1 0.49 8.94 -7.94
N VAL A 2 0.52 8.60 -6.64
CA VAL A 2 -0.66 8.68 -5.75
C VAL A 2 -1.40 10.02 -5.87
N ARG A 3 -0.69 11.14 -5.67
CA ARG A 3 -1.24 12.50 -5.83
C ARG A 3 -1.96 12.73 -7.17
N ALA A 4 -1.33 12.32 -8.28
CA ALA A 4 -1.92 12.51 -9.60
C ALA A 4 -3.23 11.74 -9.79
N LEU A 5 -3.33 10.53 -9.21
CA LEU A 5 -4.56 9.73 -9.26
C LEU A 5 -5.65 10.30 -8.33
N THR A 6 -5.27 10.77 -7.14
CA THR A 6 -6.21 11.33 -6.18
C THR A 6 -6.75 12.68 -6.65
N ASP A 7 -5.91 13.51 -7.26
CA ASP A 7 -6.30 14.79 -7.88
C ASP A 7 -7.28 14.56 -9.05
N ALA A 8 -7.19 13.40 -9.71
CA ALA A 8 -8.14 12.95 -10.74
C ALA A 8 -9.40 12.28 -10.16
N GLY A 9 -9.59 12.28 -8.84
CA GLY A 9 -10.76 11.70 -8.17
C GLY A 9 -10.72 10.17 -8.01
N ILE A 10 -9.57 9.53 -8.24
CA ILE A 10 -9.41 8.08 -8.10
C ILE A 10 -8.89 7.75 -6.71
N GLY A 11 -9.70 7.07 -5.91
CA GLY A 11 -9.30 6.59 -4.59
C GLY A 11 -8.12 5.60 -4.66
N CYS A 12 -7.04 5.90 -3.94
CA CYS A 12 -5.80 5.11 -3.97
C CYS A 12 -5.47 4.53 -2.59
N SER A 13 -5.10 3.25 -2.55
CA SER A 13 -4.57 2.61 -1.34
C SER A 13 -3.10 2.27 -1.54
N VAL A 14 -2.28 2.49 -0.52
CA VAL A 14 -0.83 2.23 -0.57
C VAL A 14 -0.49 0.94 0.18
N LEU A 15 0.26 0.07 -0.47
CA LEU A 15 0.93 -1.06 0.17
C LEU A 15 2.34 -0.61 0.60
N MET A 16 2.55 -0.40 1.90
CA MET A 16 3.85 -0.05 2.47
C MET A 16 4.68 -1.34 2.63
N ALA A 17 5.46 -1.70 1.61
CA ALA A 17 6.19 -2.96 1.57
C ALA A 17 7.55 -2.88 0.86
N PRO A 18 8.56 -3.64 1.33
CA PRO A 18 8.59 -4.33 2.62
C PRO A 18 8.95 -3.38 3.77
N VAL A 19 8.31 -3.54 4.93
CA VAL A 19 8.85 -3.03 6.20
C VAL A 19 10.00 -3.95 6.61
N ILE A 20 11.22 -3.40 6.65
CA ILE A 20 12.45 -4.17 6.89
C ILE A 20 12.78 -4.16 8.38
N PRO A 21 12.81 -5.32 9.06
CA PRO A 21 13.11 -5.36 10.48
C PRO A 21 14.45 -4.73 10.85
N PHE A 22 14.46 -3.88 11.87
CA PHE A 22 15.65 -3.21 12.42
C PHE A 22 16.31 -2.17 11.51
N LEU A 23 15.87 -2.02 10.26
CA LEU A 23 16.43 -1.06 9.29
C LEU A 23 15.39 -0.04 8.80
N GLY A 24 14.13 -0.45 8.70
CA GLY A 24 13.03 0.38 8.19
C GLY A 24 11.77 0.31 9.06
N ASP A 25 11.89 -0.08 10.33
CA ASP A 25 10.76 -0.28 11.24
C ASP A 25 10.78 0.61 12.50
N ARG A 26 11.67 1.61 12.56
CA ARG A 26 11.68 2.56 13.67
C ARG A 26 10.42 3.43 13.66
N PRO A 27 9.84 3.78 14.82
CA PRO A 27 8.60 4.55 14.89
C PRO A 27 8.62 5.84 14.07
N GLU A 28 9.74 6.56 14.04
CA GLU A 28 9.88 7.81 13.31
C GLU A 28 9.88 7.59 11.79
N GLN A 29 10.49 6.49 11.33
CA GLN A 29 10.50 6.11 9.90
C GLN A 29 9.11 5.67 9.44
N LEU A 30 8.40 4.90 10.28
CA LEU A 30 7.01 4.52 10.01
C LEU A 30 6.14 5.77 9.92
N ARG A 31 6.22 6.67 10.92
CA ARG A 31 5.47 7.93 10.94
C ARG A 31 5.74 8.77 9.70
N ALA A 32 7.01 9.00 9.37
CA ALA A 32 7.38 9.80 8.19
C ALA A 32 6.82 9.20 6.89
N THR A 33 6.82 7.87 6.76
CA THR A 33 6.27 7.20 5.59
C THR A 33 4.75 7.34 5.52
N VAL A 34 4.05 7.11 6.64
CA VAL A 34 2.58 7.23 6.68
C VAL A 34 2.14 8.67 6.45
N ALA A 35 2.84 9.66 7.04
CA ALA A 35 2.60 11.08 6.80
C ALA A 35 2.71 11.42 5.30
N ALA A 36 3.80 11.01 4.65
CA ALA A 36 3.99 11.25 3.22
C ALA A 36 2.91 10.58 2.35
N VAL A 37 2.44 9.39 2.74
CA VAL A 37 1.34 8.69 2.07
C VAL A 37 0.02 9.46 2.22
N ALA A 38 -0.26 9.98 3.42
CA ALA A 38 -1.45 10.79 3.68
C ALA A 38 -1.42 12.12 2.95
N GLU A 39 -0.29 12.83 2.98
CA GLU A 39 -0.08 14.09 2.25
C GLU A 39 -0.27 13.93 0.75
N ALA A 40 0.07 12.75 0.21
CA ALA A 40 -0.15 12.41 -1.20
C ALA A 40 -1.62 12.14 -1.55
N GLY A 41 -2.54 12.12 -0.57
CA GLY A 41 -3.98 11.92 -0.77
C GLY A 41 -4.45 10.47 -0.74
N ALA A 42 -3.61 9.52 -0.28
CA ALA A 42 -4.02 8.12 -0.21
C ALA A 42 -5.23 7.94 0.70
N ALA A 43 -6.17 7.08 0.30
CA ALA A 43 -7.33 6.72 1.10
C ALA A 43 -6.97 5.80 2.26
N SER A 44 -5.96 4.92 2.08
CA SER A 44 -5.53 3.98 3.11
C SER A 44 -4.10 3.51 2.89
N VAL A 45 -3.49 2.97 3.95
CA VAL A 45 -2.18 2.34 3.91
C VAL A 45 -2.22 0.98 4.62
N THR A 46 -1.59 -0.03 4.01
CA THR A 46 -1.45 -1.37 4.58
C THR A 46 0.03 -1.76 4.58
N PRO A 47 0.63 -2.12 5.73
CA PRO A 47 2.02 -2.53 5.75
C PRO A 47 2.18 -4.02 5.43
N LEU A 48 3.34 -4.38 4.86
CA LEU A 48 3.77 -5.78 4.72
C LEU A 48 5.23 -5.91 5.18
N VAL A 49 5.46 -6.76 6.17
CA VAL A 49 6.81 -7.04 6.66
C VAL A 49 7.58 -7.89 5.66
N LEU A 50 8.88 -7.65 5.56
CA LEU A 50 9.81 -8.41 4.72
C LEU A 50 9.56 -9.93 4.78
N HIS A 51 9.40 -10.52 3.60
CA HIS A 51 9.18 -11.95 3.41
C HIS A 51 10.36 -12.54 2.63
N LEU A 52 11.09 -13.46 3.26
CA LEU A 52 12.34 -14.05 2.76
C LEU A 52 12.10 -15.46 2.22
N ARG A 53 11.57 -15.54 0.99
CA ARG A 53 11.41 -16.82 0.27
C ARG A 53 12.77 -17.47 -0.02
N PRO A 54 12.81 -18.80 -0.23
CA PRO A 54 14.00 -19.47 -0.77
C PRO A 54 14.51 -18.75 -2.04
N GLY A 55 15.82 -18.63 -2.19
CA GLY A 55 16.51 -17.83 -3.20
C GLY A 55 16.76 -16.38 -2.76
N ALA A 56 15.72 -15.68 -2.30
CA ALA A 56 15.86 -14.31 -1.82
C ALA A 56 16.53 -14.25 -0.44
N ARG A 57 16.29 -15.25 0.40
CA ARG A 57 16.84 -15.33 1.76
C ARG A 57 18.37 -15.40 1.72
N GLU A 58 18.94 -16.26 0.89
CA GLU A 58 20.37 -16.51 0.80
C GLU A 58 21.11 -15.23 0.34
N TRP A 59 20.58 -14.60 -0.70
CA TRP A 59 21.11 -13.33 -1.19
C TRP A 59 21.00 -12.23 -0.14
N TYR A 60 19.84 -12.09 0.51
CA TYR A 60 19.63 -11.04 1.51
C TYR A 60 20.52 -11.24 2.75
N MET A 61 20.65 -12.48 3.24
CA MET A 61 21.51 -12.79 4.38
C MET A 61 22.99 -12.57 4.04
N HIS A 62 23.41 -12.86 2.81
CA HIS A 62 24.76 -12.54 2.34
C HIS A 62 25.03 -11.02 2.31
N TRP A 63 24.08 -10.25 1.77
CA TRP A 63 24.16 -8.79 1.79
C TRP A 63 24.17 -8.24 3.22
N LEU A 64 23.32 -8.78 4.08
CA LEU A 64 23.21 -8.41 5.49
C LEU A 64 24.52 -8.69 6.25
N GLY A 65 25.17 -9.83 5.97
CA GLY A 65 26.47 -10.15 6.54
C GLY A 65 27.58 -9.17 6.17
N GLN A 66 27.52 -8.59 4.96
CA GLN A 66 28.50 -7.61 4.50
C GLN A 66 28.24 -6.20 5.06
N HIS A 67 26.98 -5.77 5.11
CA HIS A 67 26.64 -4.37 5.41
C HIS A 67 26.17 -4.15 6.86
N HIS A 68 25.56 -5.16 7.47
CA HIS A 68 25.01 -5.11 8.82
C HIS A 68 25.30 -6.41 9.59
N PRO A 69 26.58 -6.79 9.78
CA PRO A 69 26.95 -8.08 10.37
C PRO A 69 26.34 -8.30 11.76
N HIS A 70 26.17 -7.24 12.54
CA HIS A 70 25.53 -7.27 13.87
C HIS A 70 24.04 -7.66 13.86
N LEU A 71 23.38 -7.67 12.70
CA LEU A 71 21.98 -8.07 12.56
C LEU A 71 21.80 -9.53 12.13
N VAL A 72 22.86 -10.21 11.67
CA VAL A 72 22.78 -11.56 11.09
C VAL A 72 22.11 -12.54 12.05
N GLU A 73 22.65 -12.69 13.26
CA GLU A 73 22.12 -13.62 14.27
C GLU A 73 20.67 -13.30 14.64
N ARG A 74 20.30 -12.01 14.64
CA ARG A 74 18.94 -11.56 14.94
C ARG A 74 17.97 -11.94 13.82
N TYR A 75 18.39 -11.81 12.56
CA TYR A 75 17.62 -12.22 11.39
C TYR A 75 17.49 -13.75 11.29
N GLU A 76 18.56 -14.50 11.59
CA GLU A 76 18.52 -15.96 11.64
C GLU A 76 17.47 -16.45 12.63
N ARG A 77 17.45 -15.91 13.85
CA ARG A 77 16.42 -16.21 14.84
C ARG A 77 15.03 -15.78 14.40
N MET A 78 14.90 -14.57 13.85
CA MET A 78 13.61 -14.02 13.44
C MET A 78 12.96 -14.85 12.33
N TYR A 79 13.74 -15.36 11.38
CA TYR A 79 13.27 -16.13 10.23
C TYR A 79 13.55 -17.65 10.34
N ALA A 80 13.84 -18.14 11.55
CA ALA A 80 14.10 -19.57 11.78
C ALA A 80 12.86 -20.44 11.48
N GLY A 81 11.66 -19.91 11.72
CA GLY A 81 10.38 -20.60 11.48
C GLY A 81 9.89 -20.58 10.03
N GLY A 82 10.66 -19.99 9.10
CA GLY A 82 10.32 -19.92 7.68
C GLY A 82 10.48 -18.53 7.07
N ALA A 83 9.86 -18.33 5.91
CA ALA A 83 10.04 -17.13 5.11
C ALA A 83 9.40 -15.86 5.72
N TYR A 84 8.43 -16.01 6.61
CA TYR A 84 7.74 -14.89 7.25
C TYR A 84 8.37 -14.53 8.60
N ALA A 85 8.39 -13.23 8.92
CA ALA A 85 8.65 -12.80 10.29
C ALA A 85 7.57 -13.35 11.24
N PRO A 86 7.85 -13.50 12.54
CA PRO A 86 6.89 -14.06 13.49
C PRO A 86 5.60 -13.25 13.54
N THR A 87 4.46 -13.91 13.77
CA THR A 87 3.13 -13.28 13.77
C THR A 87 3.02 -12.10 14.73
N TRP A 88 3.68 -12.18 15.90
CA TRP A 88 3.70 -11.08 16.87
C TRP A 88 4.35 -9.81 16.28
N TYR A 89 5.39 -9.98 15.47
CA TYR A 89 6.13 -8.87 14.87
C TYR A 89 5.30 -8.24 13.75
N GLN A 90 4.69 -9.06 12.90
CA GLN A 90 3.77 -8.59 11.87
C GLN A 90 2.62 -7.77 12.48
N ARG A 91 1.97 -8.31 13.54
CA ARG A 91 0.88 -7.60 14.24
C ARG A 91 1.32 -6.30 14.87
N ARG A 92 2.54 -6.23 15.44
CA ARG A 92 3.09 -4.98 15.99
C ARG A 92 3.21 -3.92 14.91
N ILE A 93 3.80 -4.24 13.76
CA ILE A 93 3.96 -3.31 12.65
C ILE A 93 2.61 -2.87 12.09
N THR A 94 1.70 -3.83 11.85
CA THR A 94 0.34 -3.53 11.39
C THR A 94 -0.38 -2.57 12.34
N ARG A 95 -0.33 -2.84 13.64
CA ARG A 95 -0.95 -1.96 14.65
C ARG A 95 -0.34 -0.56 14.62
N GLN A 96 0.99 -0.43 14.65
CA GLN A 96 1.65 0.87 14.64
C GLN A 96 1.32 1.69 13.39
N VAL A 97 1.29 1.05 12.21
CA VAL A 97 0.94 1.74 10.97
C VAL A 97 -0.54 2.13 10.95
N HIS A 98 -1.44 1.31 11.48
CA HIS A 98 -2.86 1.68 11.58
C HIS A 98 -3.08 2.83 12.56
N GLU A 99 -2.43 2.82 13.72
CA GLU A 99 -2.49 3.94 14.69
C GLU A 99 -2.01 5.26 14.05
N LEU A 100 -0.93 5.20 13.28
CA LEU A 100 -0.44 6.37 12.51
C LEU A 100 -1.39 6.75 11.38
N ALA A 101 -1.98 5.78 10.69
CA ALA A 101 -2.93 6.04 9.61
C ALA A 101 -4.13 6.81 10.17
N ASP A 102 -4.69 6.34 11.29
CA ASP A 102 -5.75 7.02 12.03
C ASP A 102 -5.32 8.43 12.47
N GLU A 103 -4.09 8.60 12.98
CA GLU A 103 -3.51 9.91 13.34
C GLU A 103 -3.49 10.89 12.15
N PHE A 104 -3.15 10.41 10.95
CA PHE A 104 -3.09 11.22 9.72
C PHE A 104 -4.39 11.24 8.92
N GLY A 105 -5.48 10.68 9.45
CA GLY A 105 -6.80 10.71 8.82
C GLY A 105 -6.94 9.84 7.57
N ILE A 106 -6.03 8.88 7.38
CA ILE A 106 -6.11 7.88 6.31
C ILE A 106 -6.38 6.51 6.92
N GLY A 107 -7.23 5.69 6.33
CA GLY A 107 -7.62 4.46 6.99
C GLY A 107 -8.49 3.62 6.09
N PRO A 108 -8.56 2.29 6.30
CA PRO A 108 -9.33 1.42 5.45
C PRO A 108 -10.75 1.96 5.32
N ALA A 109 -11.05 2.53 4.15
CA ALA A 109 -12.37 3.02 3.86
C ALA A 109 -13.32 1.82 4.02
N HIS A 110 -14.42 2.01 4.76
CA HIS A 110 -15.43 0.99 5.04
C HIS A 110 -15.57 0.01 3.87
N ARG A 111 -15.55 -1.32 4.11
CA ARG A 111 -15.68 -2.34 3.04
C ARG A 111 -16.76 -1.91 2.03
N GLY A 112 -16.35 -1.56 0.81
CA GLY A 112 -17.24 -1.05 -0.25
C GLY A 112 -17.03 0.42 -0.65
N ALA A 113 -16.27 1.22 0.10
CA ALA A 113 -15.98 2.62 -0.26
C ALA A 113 -15.06 2.74 -1.49
N ALA A 114 -14.11 1.82 -1.68
CA ALA A 114 -13.30 1.76 -2.90
C ALA A 114 -14.11 1.43 -4.17
N ARG A 115 -15.36 0.92 -4.03
CA ARG A 115 -16.29 0.72 -5.15
C ARG A 115 -17.15 1.95 -5.45
N ARG A 116 -17.14 2.98 -4.60
CA ARG A 116 -17.80 4.25 -4.89
C ARG A 116 -16.87 5.08 -5.77
N ILE A 117 -16.87 4.79 -7.06
CA ILE A 117 -16.58 5.81 -8.05
C ILE A 117 -17.63 6.90 -7.79
N ALA A 118 -17.20 8.12 -7.49
CA ALA A 118 -18.12 9.24 -7.40
C ALA A 118 -18.89 9.29 -8.73
N GLN A 119 -20.21 9.08 -8.67
CA GLN A 119 -21.04 9.19 -9.87
C GLN A 119 -20.79 10.58 -10.45
N ALA A 120 -20.40 10.63 -11.73
CA ALA A 120 -20.31 11.90 -12.41
C ALA A 120 -21.66 12.62 -12.27
N PRO A 121 -21.69 13.96 -12.06
CA PRO A 121 -22.94 14.69 -12.07
C PRO A 121 -23.70 14.34 -13.36
N PRO A 122 -25.04 14.18 -13.31
CA PRO A 122 -25.81 13.83 -14.49
C PRO A 122 -25.49 14.83 -15.59
N VAL A 123 -24.91 14.34 -16.68
CA VAL A 123 -24.73 15.14 -17.88
C VAL A 123 -26.14 15.55 -18.33
N PRO A 124 -26.43 16.86 -18.51
CA PRO A 124 -27.72 17.27 -19.03
C PRO A 124 -27.98 16.51 -20.32
N ALA A 125 -29.15 15.89 -20.44
CA ALA A 125 -29.52 15.14 -21.63
C ALA A 125 -29.29 16.02 -22.86
N ALA A 126 -28.37 15.60 -23.72
CA ALA A 126 -28.20 16.23 -25.03
C ALA A 126 -29.55 16.15 -25.76
N ALA A 127 -29.91 17.24 -26.45
CA ALA A 127 -31.10 17.29 -27.29
C ALA A 127 -31.10 16.09 -28.26
N PRO A 128 -32.26 15.51 -28.60
CA PRO A 128 -32.32 14.31 -29.42
C PRO A 128 -31.66 14.57 -30.77
N GLU A 129 -30.58 13.85 -31.05
CA GLU A 129 -29.96 13.84 -32.37
C GLU A 129 -30.92 13.15 -33.37
N PRO A 130 -31.04 13.67 -34.60
CA PRO A 130 -31.87 13.03 -35.62
C PRO A 130 -31.36 11.61 -35.89
N GLY A 131 -32.26 10.63 -35.74
CA GLY A 131 -31.94 9.20 -35.78
C GLY A 131 -31.33 8.73 -37.11
N PRO A 132 -30.62 7.58 -37.10
CA PRO A 132 -29.93 7.06 -38.27
C PRO A 132 -30.93 6.73 -39.39
N THR A 133 -30.69 7.31 -40.57
CA THR A 133 -31.48 7.01 -41.77
C THR A 133 -30.93 5.75 -42.43
N GLN A 134 -31.69 4.66 -42.40
CA GLN A 134 -31.36 3.41 -43.10
C GLN A 134 -31.58 3.62 -44.61
N LEU A 135 -30.50 3.59 -45.39
CA LEU A 135 -30.58 3.65 -46.86
C LEU A 135 -30.88 2.26 -47.42
N THR A 136 -31.99 2.12 -48.13
CA THR A 136 -32.33 0.92 -48.90
C THR A 136 -31.64 1.00 -50.25
N LEU A 137 -30.84 -0.02 -50.60
CA LEU A 137 -30.25 -0.15 -51.93
C LEU A 137 -31.29 -0.75 -52.88
N LEU A 138 -31.63 -0.01 -53.94
CA LEU A 138 -32.35 -0.50 -55.12
C LEU A 138 -31.39 -1.23 -56.07
#